data_AF-A0ABD3G280-F1
#
_entry.id   AF-A0ABD3G280-F1
#
_cell.length_a   1.000
_cell.length_b   1.000
_cell.length_c   1.000
_cell.angle_alpha   90.00
_cell.angle_beta   90.00
_cell.angle_gamma   90.00
#
_symmetry.space_group_name_H-M   'P 1'
#
loop_
_entity.id
_entity.type
_entity.pdbx_description
1 polymer ?
#
loop_
_entity_poly.entity_id
_entity_poly.type
_entity_poly.pdbx_seq_one_letter_code
_entity_poly.pdbx_strand_id
1 'polypeptide(L)'
;MPPKKKAKGKKSKPSSSDSGDTGGVEGASLFDSAPPIIVEADPVHYVTLDMRLLNWSYLNFKFRTKTTTRLFAIKQQIQKQHGPIMDLKICKGYFSESNELKNDMTTLAEYGVEGAAEAEPEVVCLIHYDFKPEQHDNPLLLATEKN
;
A
#
# COMPACT_ATOMS: atom_id res chain seq x y z
N MET A 1 -43.58 -23.70 -29.35
CA MET A 1 -43.96 -23.69 -27.92
C MET A 1 -43.46 -22.40 -27.27
N PRO A 2 -44.31 -21.66 -26.55
CA PRO A 2 -43.92 -20.63 -25.57
C PRO A 2 -43.59 -21.31 -24.22
N PRO A 3 -43.46 -20.63 -23.06
CA PRO A 3 -42.76 -19.39 -22.68
C PRO A 3 -41.97 -19.56 -21.36
N LYS A 4 -41.34 -18.50 -20.82
CA LYS A 4 -41.41 -18.03 -19.41
C LYS A 4 -40.34 -16.95 -19.16
N LYS A 5 -40.53 -15.89 -18.38
CA LYS A 5 -41.69 -15.09 -17.93
C LYS A 5 -41.03 -13.91 -17.19
N LYS A 6 -41.10 -12.69 -17.73
CA LYS A 6 -40.78 -11.47 -16.96
C LYS A 6 -41.99 -11.15 -16.05
N ALA A 7 -41.80 -11.08 -14.73
CA ALA A 7 -42.74 -10.44 -13.80
C ALA A 7 -42.62 -8.91 -13.98
N LYS A 8 -43.63 -8.12 -14.35
CA LYS A 8 -44.88 -7.73 -13.65
C LYS A 8 -44.53 -7.23 -12.22
N GLY A 9 -44.47 -5.95 -11.87
CA GLY A 9 -45.09 -4.73 -12.37
C GLY A 9 -46.07 -4.19 -11.32
N LYS A 10 -45.84 -2.99 -10.74
CA LYS A 10 -46.88 -1.99 -10.36
C LYS A 10 -46.31 -0.74 -9.69
N LYS A 11 -46.71 0.42 -10.24
CA LYS A 11 -46.63 1.78 -9.66
C LYS A 11 -47.75 1.98 -8.63
N SER A 12 -47.47 2.70 -7.54
CA SER A 12 -48.47 3.51 -6.81
C SER A 12 -47.81 4.48 -5.80
N LYS A 13 -47.83 5.78 -6.12
CA LYS A 13 -47.97 6.93 -5.20
C LYS A 13 -49.43 7.42 -5.36
N PRO A 14 -50.02 8.30 -4.52
CA PRO A 14 -49.60 8.91 -3.25
C PRO A 14 -50.71 8.81 -2.15
N SER A 15 -50.47 9.30 -0.92
CA SER A 15 -51.35 10.25 -0.22
C SER A 15 -50.93 10.46 1.24
N SER A 16 -51.00 11.73 1.61
CA SER A 16 -50.98 12.32 2.95
C SER A 16 -52.18 11.89 3.80
N SER A 17 -51.95 11.66 5.09
CA SER A 17 -52.97 11.84 6.12
C SER A 17 -52.33 12.49 7.35
N ASP A 18 -52.79 13.72 7.59
CA ASP A 18 -52.65 14.54 8.78
C ASP A 18 -53.41 13.93 9.98
N SER A 19 -53.12 14.44 11.18
CA SER A 19 -53.83 14.27 12.48
C SER A 19 -53.14 13.40 13.53
N GLY A 20 -52.64 14.06 14.58
CA GLY A 20 -52.16 13.42 15.81
C GLY A 20 -51.50 14.40 16.77
N ASP A 21 -52.25 15.42 17.19
CA ASP A 21 -51.94 16.31 18.31
C ASP A 21 -51.88 15.53 19.64
N THR A 22 -50.95 15.95 20.51
CA THR A 22 -50.92 15.93 21.99
C THR A 22 -49.69 15.29 22.63
N GLY A 23 -49.02 16.06 23.49
CA GLY A 23 -48.16 15.56 24.56
C GLY A 23 -46.71 16.01 24.48
N GLY A 24 -46.42 17.16 25.08
CA GLY A 24 -45.11 17.78 25.08
C GLY A 24 -44.02 17.03 25.85
N VAL A 25 -42.78 17.35 25.51
CA VAL A 25 -41.65 17.52 26.42
C VAL A 25 -40.64 18.42 25.71
N GLU A 26 -40.25 19.49 26.40
CA GLU A 26 -39.20 20.41 26.01
C GLU A 26 -37.90 19.63 25.74
N GLY A 27 -37.54 19.48 24.47
CA GLY A 27 -36.30 18.85 24.03
C GLY A 27 -35.35 19.92 23.54
N ALA A 28 -34.51 20.41 24.43
CA ALA A 28 -33.46 21.39 24.19
C ALA A 28 -32.73 21.14 22.85
N SER A 29 -32.57 22.21 22.09
CA SER A 29 -31.69 22.32 20.95
C SER A 29 -30.25 22.00 21.34
N LEU A 30 -29.84 20.74 21.18
CA LEU A 30 -28.44 20.33 21.20
C LEU A 30 -27.97 20.21 19.75
N PHE A 31 -27.74 21.36 19.10
CA PHE A 31 -26.70 21.38 18.09
C PHE A 31 -25.41 21.08 18.84
N ASP A 32 -24.96 19.84 18.74
CA ASP A 32 -23.65 19.39 19.19
C ASP A 32 -22.59 20.17 18.40
N SER A 33 -22.30 21.37 18.87
CA SER A 33 -21.21 22.22 18.40
C SER A 33 -19.92 21.76 19.05
N ALA A 34 -19.61 20.47 18.94
CA ALA A 34 -18.25 20.00 19.13
C ALA A 34 -17.42 20.58 17.98
N PRO A 35 -16.37 21.39 18.26
CA PRO A 35 -15.46 21.82 17.21
C PRO A 35 -14.92 20.57 16.50
N PRO A 36 -14.84 20.56 15.16
CA PRO A 36 -14.27 19.42 14.46
C PRO A 36 -12.88 19.18 15.03
N ILE A 37 -12.63 17.98 15.55
CA ILE A 37 -11.30 17.55 15.97
C ILE A 37 -10.45 17.58 14.70
N ILE A 38 -9.73 18.68 14.50
CA ILE A 38 -8.69 18.78 13.49
C ILE A 38 -7.58 17.88 14.02
N VAL A 39 -7.59 16.61 13.57
CA VAL A 39 -6.44 15.73 13.75
C VAL A 39 -5.33 16.38 12.94
N GLU A 40 -4.43 17.11 13.61
CA GLU A 40 -3.18 17.56 13.01
C GLU A 40 -2.54 16.32 12.40
N ALA A 41 -2.54 16.26 11.06
CA ALA A 41 -2.02 15.11 10.36
C ALA A 41 -0.55 14.99 10.73
N ASP A 42 -0.18 13.90 11.41
CA ASP A 42 1.20 13.62 11.81
C ASP A 42 2.13 13.93 10.63
N PRO A 43 3.25 14.64 10.87
CA PRO A 43 4.16 15.02 9.80
C PRO A 43 4.61 13.76 9.07
N VAL A 44 4.29 13.69 7.78
CA VAL A 44 4.65 12.55 6.95
C VAL A 44 6.14 12.64 6.65
N HIS A 45 6.90 11.77 7.30
CA HIS A 45 8.34 11.68 7.07
C HIS A 45 8.60 10.85 5.81
N TYR A 46 9.42 11.40 4.92
CA TYR A 46 9.85 10.78 3.68
C TYR A 46 11.31 10.39 3.74
N VAL A 47 11.64 9.28 3.10
CA VAL A 47 13.01 8.81 2.93
C VAL A 47 13.23 8.40 1.47
N THR A 48 14.39 8.74 0.94
CA THR A 48 14.84 8.29 -0.38
C THR A 48 15.68 7.03 -0.19
N LEU A 49 15.21 5.89 -0.69
CA LEU A 49 15.94 4.63 -0.63
C LEU A 49 16.80 4.49 -1.89
N ASP A 50 18.12 4.42 -1.71
CA ASP A 50 19.08 4.07 -2.77
C ASP A 50 19.27 2.54 -2.74
N MET A 51 18.58 1.85 -3.63
CA MET A 51 18.58 0.39 -3.73
C MET A 51 19.78 -0.06 -4.54
N ARG A 52 20.70 -0.80 -3.92
CA ARG A 52 21.89 -1.35 -4.55
C ARG A 52 21.87 -2.86 -4.58
N LEU A 53 21.92 -3.43 -5.77
CA LEU A 53 22.09 -4.88 -5.91
C LEU A 53 23.58 -5.22 -5.71
N LEU A 54 23.86 -6.28 -4.95
CA LEU A 54 25.24 -6.63 -4.58
C LEU A 54 26.16 -6.83 -5.80
N ASN A 55 25.67 -7.52 -6.82
CA ASN A 55 26.50 -8.02 -7.91
C ASN A 55 26.36 -7.20 -9.19
N TRP A 56 25.29 -6.42 -9.37
CA TRP A 56 25.05 -5.64 -10.59
C TRP A 56 24.60 -4.21 -10.30
N SER A 57 25.52 -3.26 -10.44
CA SER A 57 25.24 -1.83 -10.26
C SER A 57 24.27 -1.24 -11.28
N TYR A 58 24.10 -1.88 -12.45
CA TYR A 58 23.16 -1.47 -13.48
C TYR A 58 21.69 -1.57 -13.04
N LEU A 59 21.40 -2.48 -12.10
CA LEU A 59 20.07 -2.69 -11.55
C LEU A 59 19.78 -1.84 -10.31
N ASN A 60 20.66 -0.88 -10.01
CA ASN A 60 20.44 0.04 -8.91
C ASN A 60 19.36 1.04 -9.27
N PHE A 61 18.46 1.30 -8.33
CA PHE A 61 17.40 2.28 -8.53
C PHE A 61 17.14 3.03 -7.24
N LYS A 62 16.58 4.23 -7.38
CA LYS A 62 16.27 5.11 -6.26
C LYS A 62 14.79 5.40 -6.27
N PHE A 63 14.15 5.37 -5.11
CA PHE A 63 12.77 5.81 -5.01
C PHE A 63 12.50 6.44 -3.64
N ARG A 64 11.60 7.42 -3.63
CA ARG A 64 11.15 8.09 -2.43
C ARG A 64 9.93 7.37 -1.86
N THR A 65 9.96 7.09 -0.57
CA THR A 65 8.87 6.43 0.16
C THR A 65 8.66 7.05 1.54
N LYS A 66 7.54 6.72 2.20
CA LYS A 66 7.27 7.17 3.57
C LYS A 66 8.00 6.28 4.57
N THR A 67 8.39 6.81 5.73
CA THR A 67 8.99 5.99 6.82
C THR A 67 7.98 5.02 7.43
N THR A 68 6.68 5.30 7.30
CA THR A 68 5.57 4.42 7.69
C THR A 68 5.36 3.25 6.71
N THR A 69 6.06 3.26 5.56
CA THR A 69 5.98 2.17 4.60
C THR A 69 6.56 0.89 5.20
N ARG A 70 5.83 -0.22 5.05
CA ARG A 70 6.24 -1.55 5.50
C ARG A 70 7.24 -2.17 4.53
N LEU A 71 8.09 -3.05 5.05
CA LEU A 71 9.08 -3.78 4.24
C LEU A 71 8.43 -4.55 3.07
N PHE A 72 7.24 -5.11 3.29
CA PHE A 72 6.47 -5.79 2.25
C PHE A 72 6.26 -4.95 0.99
N ALA A 73 5.97 -3.66 1.12
CA ALA A 73 5.77 -2.78 -0.03
C ALA A 73 7.07 -2.55 -0.81
N ILE A 74 8.22 -2.55 -0.11
CA ILE A 74 9.54 -2.46 -0.74
C ILE A 74 9.85 -3.74 -1.50
N LYS A 75 9.54 -4.91 -0.93
CA LYS A 75 9.67 -6.20 -1.63
C LYS A 75 8.86 -6.23 -2.92
N GLN A 76 7.59 -5.78 -2.86
CA GLN A 76 6.77 -5.65 -4.07
C GLN A 76 7.36 -4.68 -5.09
N GLN A 77 7.93 -3.56 -4.64
CA GLN A 77 8.54 -2.59 -5.54
C GLN A 77 9.76 -3.18 -6.26
N ILE A 78 10.59 -3.95 -5.56
CA ILE A 78 11.72 -4.68 -6.14
C ILE A 78 11.22 -5.72 -7.14
N GLN A 79 10.20 -6.50 -6.78
CA GLN A 79 9.58 -7.49 -7.68
C GLN A 79 8.95 -6.84 -8.92
N LYS A 80 8.37 -5.64 -8.80
CA LYS A 80 7.82 -4.91 -9.93
C LYS A 80 8.91 -4.43 -10.90
N GLN A 81 10.08 -4.07 -10.40
CA GLN A 81 11.21 -3.62 -11.23
C GLN A 81 11.94 -4.79 -11.90
N HIS A 82 12.17 -5.88 -11.18
CA HIS A 82 12.99 -7.01 -11.64
C HIS A 82 12.19 -8.20 -12.17
N GLY A 83 10.87 -8.22 -11.95
CA GLY A 83 10.00 -9.33 -12.31
C GLY A 83 9.96 -10.43 -11.23
N PRO A 84 9.65 -11.67 -11.61
CA PRO A 84 9.61 -12.82 -10.71
C PRO A 84 10.99 -13.09 -10.10
N ILE A 85 11.09 -12.96 -8.78
CA ILE A 85 12.33 -13.14 -8.02
C ILE A 85 12.07 -14.02 -6.80
N MET A 86 13.06 -14.82 -6.43
CA MET A 86 13.09 -15.71 -5.28
C MET A 86 14.22 -15.29 -4.32
N ASP A 87 14.17 -15.78 -3.07
CA ASP A 87 15.21 -15.57 -2.06
C ASP A 87 15.63 -14.10 -1.86
N LEU A 88 14.67 -13.16 -1.88
CA LEU A 88 14.95 -11.73 -1.73
C LEU A 88 15.45 -11.42 -0.31
N LYS A 89 16.73 -11.02 -0.21
CA LYS A 89 17.37 -10.51 1.00
C LYS A 89 17.57 -9.02 0.91
N ILE A 90 17.17 -8.28 1.94
CA ILE A 90 17.28 -6.83 2.01
C ILE A 90 18.06 -6.48 3.27
N CYS A 91 19.13 -5.70 3.13
CA CYS A 91 20.00 -5.26 4.22
C CYS A 91 20.12 -3.74 4.24
N LYS A 92 20.04 -3.16 5.44
CA LYS A 92 20.24 -1.72 5.64
C LYS A 92 21.73 -1.36 5.68
N GLY A 93 22.16 -0.39 4.88
CA GLY A 93 23.51 0.17 4.90
C GLY A 93 24.57 -0.75 4.30
N TYR A 94 24.83 -1.91 4.91
CA TYR A 94 25.80 -2.91 4.45
C TYR A 94 25.16 -4.28 4.40
N PHE A 95 25.62 -5.13 3.48
CA PHE A 95 25.18 -6.52 3.40
C PHE A 95 25.78 -7.33 4.55
N SER A 96 24.99 -7.50 5.60
CA SER A 96 25.32 -8.29 6.79
C SER A 96 24.01 -8.86 7.34
N GLU A 97 24.05 -10.10 7.84
CA GLU A 97 22.89 -10.77 8.42
C GLU A 97 22.29 -10.00 9.60
N SER A 98 23.11 -9.23 10.33
CA SER A 98 22.64 -8.38 11.44
C SER A 98 21.81 -7.18 10.97
N ASN A 99 22.00 -6.73 9.73
CA ASN A 99 21.27 -5.61 9.12
C ASN A 99 20.14 -6.09 8.21
N GLU A 100 19.87 -7.39 8.18
CA GLU A 100 18.86 -8.00 7.34
C GLU A 100 17.45 -7.65 7.85
N LEU A 101 16.66 -7.08 6.95
CA LEU A 101 15.26 -6.76 7.19
C LEU A 101 14.43 -8.03 6.91
N LYS A 102 14.07 -8.77 7.97
CA LYS A 102 13.36 -10.06 7.85
C LYS A 102 11.85 -9.92 7.99
N ASN A 103 11.40 -9.02 8.86
CA ASN A 103 9.98 -8.87 9.16
C ASN A 103 9.31 -7.97 8.11
N ASP A 104 8.29 -8.53 7.45
CA ASP A 104 7.56 -7.86 6.37
C ASP A 104 6.57 -6.81 6.85
N MET A 105 6.06 -6.98 8.08
CA MET A 105 5.03 -6.15 8.66
C MET A 105 5.56 -4.93 9.41
N THR A 106 6.86 -4.93 9.76
CA THR A 106 7.54 -3.82 10.43
C THR A 106 7.80 -2.67 9.46
N THR A 107 7.69 -1.46 9.97
CA THR A 107 7.87 -0.23 9.19
C THR A 107 9.35 0.13 9.05
N LEU A 108 9.68 0.96 8.05
CA LEU A 108 11.04 1.50 7.89
C LEU A 108 11.49 2.28 9.13
N ALA A 109 10.57 3.02 9.76
CA ALA A 109 10.84 3.75 11.00
C ALA A 109 11.30 2.82 12.14
N GLU A 110 10.67 1.64 12.29
CA GLU A 110 11.04 0.65 13.31
C GLU A 110 12.42 0.04 13.08
N TYR A 111 12.86 -0.05 11.82
CA TYR A 111 14.23 -0.43 11.47
C TYR A 111 15.25 0.72 11.63
N GLY A 112 14.84 1.82 12.26
CA GLY A 112 15.65 3.02 12.49
C GLY A 112 15.98 3.75 11.20
N VAL A 113 15.16 3.63 10.15
CA VAL A 113 15.28 4.48 8.96
C VAL A 113 14.54 5.78 9.25
N GLU A 114 15.31 6.77 9.68
CA GLU A 114 14.83 8.13 9.88
C GLU A 114 14.60 8.79 8.52
N GLY A 115 13.48 9.47 8.40
CA GLY A 115 13.14 10.26 7.22
C GLY A 115 13.08 11.74 7.60
N ALA A 116 13.14 12.60 6.60
CA ALA A 116 12.93 14.03 6.76
C ALA A 116 11.47 14.39 6.52
N ALA A 117 11.00 15.45 7.16
CA ALA A 117 9.74 16.09 6.77
C ALA A 117 9.83 16.61 5.33
N GLU A 118 8.70 16.84 4.67
CA GLU A 118 8.68 17.31 3.27
C GLU A 118 9.43 18.66 3.06
N ALA A 119 9.55 19.47 4.10
CA ALA A 119 10.24 20.76 4.10
C ALA A 119 11.76 20.66 4.40
N GLU A 120 12.27 19.49 4.77
CA GLU A 120 13.64 19.26 5.21
C GLU A 120 14.51 18.60 4.11
N PRO A 121 15.85 18.65 4.22
CA PRO A 121 16.73 18.06 3.22
C PRO A 121 16.50 16.55 3.06
N GLU A 122 16.55 16.06 1.82
CA GLU A 122 16.27 14.66 1.50
C GLU A 122 17.25 13.71 2.21
N VAL A 123 16.71 12.86 3.09
CA VAL A 123 17.47 11.80 3.74
C VAL A 123 17.56 10.61 2.79
N VAL A 124 18.79 10.27 2.42
CA VAL A 124 19.09 9.12 1.55
C VAL A 124 19.56 7.95 2.40
N CYS A 125 18.81 6.84 2.37
CA CYS A 125 19.19 5.59 3.02
C CYS A 125 19.67 4.58 1.98
N LEU A 126 20.89 4.07 2.16
CA LEU A 126 21.44 3.00 1.34
C LEU A 126 20.85 1.65 1.77
N ILE A 127 20.29 0.93 0.80
CA ILE A 127 19.73 -0.41 1.00
C ILE A 127 20.46 -1.34 0.04
N HIS A 128 21.13 -2.35 0.58
CA HIS A 128 21.70 -3.43 -0.22
C HIS A 128 20.68 -4.55 -0.32
N TYR A 129 20.49 -5.10 -1.51
CA TYR A 129 19.60 -6.25 -1.69
C TYR A 129 20.26 -7.29 -2.60
N ASP A 130 19.80 -8.53 -2.46
CA ASP A 130 20.19 -9.66 -3.29
C ASP A 130 18.96 -10.54 -3.53
N PHE A 131 18.87 -11.13 -4.72
CA PHE A 131 17.77 -12.02 -5.08
C PHE A 131 18.25 -13.04 -6.11
N LYS A 132 17.54 -14.16 -6.20
CA LYS A 132 17.70 -15.13 -7.28
C LYS A 132 16.56 -14.98 -8.28
N PRO A 133 16.80 -14.91 -9.59
CA PRO A 133 15.72 -14.90 -10.56
C PRO A 133 14.93 -16.20 -10.45
N GLU A 134 13.60 -16.11 -10.51
CA GLU A 134 12.76 -17.30 -10.59
C GLU A 134 12.90 -17.90 -12.00
N GLN A 135 13.57 -19.06 -12.10
CA GLN A 135 13.76 -19.73 -13.36
C GLN A 135 12.55 -20.64 -13.61
N HIS A 136 11.58 -20.13 -14.37
CA HIS A 136 10.57 -21.01 -14.94
C HIS A 136 11.19 -21.81 -16.08
N ASP A 137 11.31 -23.13 -15.91
CA ASP A 137 11.42 -24.07 -17.03
C ASP A 137 10.13 -24.00 -17.83
N ASN A 138 10.01 -22.96 -18.65
CA ASN A 138 8.87 -22.79 -19.53
C ASN A 138 9.22 -23.52 -20.84
N PRO A 139 8.68 -24.72 -21.10
CA PRO A 139 9.05 -25.52 -22.27
C PRO A 139 8.73 -24.82 -23.60
N LEU A 140 7.93 -23.75 -23.58
CA LEU A 140 7.65 -22.90 -24.74
C LEU A 140 8.86 -22.05 -25.18
N LEU A 141 9.78 -21.70 -24.28
CA LEU A 141 11.01 -20.96 -24.62
C LEU A 141 12.17 -21.88 -25.04
N LEU A 142 12.02 -23.20 -24.80
CA LEU A 142 12.98 -24.24 -25.17
C LEU A 142 12.62 -24.94 -26.49
N ALA A 143 11.51 -24.57 -27.12
CA ALA A 143 11.17 -25.02 -28.47
C ALA A 143 12.05 -24.32 -29.50
N THR A 144 13.34 -24.66 -29.53
CA THR A 144 14.16 -24.45 -30.73
C THR A 144 13.49 -25.15 -31.90
N GLU A 145 13.21 -24.41 -32.96
CA GLU A 145 12.65 -24.90 -34.20
C GLU A 145 13.44 -26.13 -34.67
N LYS A 146 12.78 -27.29 -34.72
CA LYS A 146 13.28 -28.42 -35.51
C LYS A 146 13.12 -28.02 -36.98
N ASN A 147 14.21 -27.53 -37.56
CA ASN A 147 14.40 -27.47 -39.00
C ASN A 147 14.47 -28.89 -39.58
#